data_AF-A0A1G8SYP9-F1
#
_entry.id   AF-A0A1G8SYP9-F1
#
_cell.length_a   1.000
_cell.length_b   1.000
_cell.length_c   1.000
_cell.angle_alpha   90.00
_cell.angle_beta   90.00
_cell.angle_gamma   90.00
#
_symmetry.space_group_name_H-M   'P 1'
#
loop_
_entity.id
_entity.type
_entity.pdbx_description
1 polymer ?
#
loop_
_entity_poly.entity_id
_entity_poly.type
_entity_poly.pdbx_seq_one_letter_code
_entity_poly.pdbx_strand_id
1 'polypeptide(L)' 'MLWIATQDKQSLINAREVTVNGKKIKGVIGTKIRYDWTKDLGKYESNARALEILNEIFIKIEENNGASVTFAMPEK' A
#
# COMPACT_ATOMS: atom_id res chain seq x y z
N MET A 1 11.88 5.62 -0.41
CA MET A 1 11.17 4.92 -1.52
C MET A 1 10.29 3.85 -0.90
N LEU A 2 9.03 3.68 -1.33
CA LEU A 2 8.14 2.67 -0.76
C LEU A 2 7.87 1.55 -1.78
N TRP A 3 8.31 0.35 -1.45
CA TRP A 3 8.08 -0.85 -2.24
C TRP A 3 7.08 -1.76 -1.54
N ILE A 4 6.00 -2.13 -2.23
CA ILE A 4 4.93 -2.95 -1.67
C ILE A 4 4.74 -4.21 -2.49
N ALA A 5 4.87 -5.37 -1.85
CA ALA A 5 4.41 -6.64 -2.40
C ALA A 5 2.91 -6.80 -2.16
N THR A 6 2.17 -7.11 -3.22
CA THR A 6 0.71 -7.31 -3.17
C THR A 6 0.36 -8.57 -2.39
N GLN A 7 -0.83 -8.59 -1.79
CA GLN A 7 -1.33 -9.68 -0.95
C GLN A 7 -1.44 -11.00 -1.73
N ASP A 8 -1.74 -10.93 -3.03
CA ASP A 8 -1.76 -12.08 -3.94
C ASP A 8 -0.36 -12.60 -4.34
N LYS A 9 0.70 -11.91 -3.90
CA LYS A 9 2.12 -12.20 -4.18
C LYS A 9 2.49 -12.16 -5.67
N GLN A 10 1.66 -11.57 -6.52
CA GLN A 10 1.90 -11.51 -7.97
C GLN A 10 2.56 -10.22 -8.42
N SER A 11 2.71 -9.22 -7.55
CA SER A 11 3.25 -7.92 -7.94
C SER A 11 4.08 -7.28 -6.83
N LEU A 12 5.18 -6.67 -7.22
CA LEU A 12 5.97 -5.76 -6.40
C LEU A 12 5.90 -4.38 -7.05
N ILE A 13 5.40 -3.38 -6.32
CA ILE A 13 5.20 -2.03 -6.85
C ILE A 13 6.01 -1.00 -6.08
N ASN A 14 6.50 0.01 -6.79
CA ASN A 14 6.97 1.25 -6.15
C ASN A 14 5.77 2.19 -5.99
N ALA A 15 5.24 2.29 -4.77
CA ALA A 15 4.06 3.10 -4.49
C ALA A 15 4.45 4.54 -4.16
N ARG A 16 3.82 5.50 -4.84
CA ARG A 16 3.92 6.94 -4.52
C ARG A 16 2.94 7.36 -3.44
N GLU A 17 1.76 6.75 -3.46
CA GLU A 17 0.70 6.94 -2.48
C GLU A 17 0.06 5.59 -2.18
N VAL A 18 -0.39 5.43 -0.93
CA VAL A 18 -1.20 4.29 -0.48
C VAL A 18 -2.49 4.84 0.12
N THR A 19 -3.63 4.38 -0.40
CA THR A 19 -4.95 4.89 -0.02
C THR A 19 -5.88 3.74 0.34
N VAL A 20 -6.72 3.93 1.36
CA VAL A 20 -7.78 2.99 1.71
C VAL A 20 -9.08 3.38 1.01
N ASN A 21 -9.69 2.42 0.32
CA ASN A 21 -11.01 2.54 -0.30
C ASN A 21 -11.92 1.45 0.26
N GLY A 22 -12.57 1.75 1.38
CA GLY A 22 -13.36 0.79 2.14
C GLY A 22 -12.49 -0.38 2.61
N LYS A 23 -12.78 -1.58 2.10
CA LYS A 23 -12.05 -2.81 2.47
C LYS A 23 -10.76 -3.04 1.68
N LYS A 24 -10.45 -2.17 0.72
CA LYS A 24 -9.30 -2.34 -0.19
C LYS A 24 -8.23 -1.31 0.10
N ILE A 25 -6.98 -1.73 -0.02
CA ILE A 25 -5.83 -0.82 -0.05
C ILE A 25 -5.35 -0.71 -1.50
N LYS A 26 -5.16 0.51 -1.96
CA LYS A 26 -4.67 0.82 -3.31
C LYS A 26 -3.33 1.52 -3.25
N GLY A 27 -2.46 1.21 -4.20
CA GLY A 27 -1.19 1.90 -4.42
C GLY A 27 -1.24 2.70 -5.71
N VAL A 28 -0.85 3.97 -5.66
CA VAL A 28 -0.67 4.82 -6.85
C VAL A 28 0.76 4.63 -7.35
N ILE A 29 0.91 4.10 -8.56
CA ILE A 29 2.21 3.85 -9.20
C ILE A 29 2.70 5.11 -9.92
N GLY A 30 1.77 5.88 -10.48
CA GLY A 30 2.06 7.13 -11.17
C GLY A 30 0.79 7.87 -11.52
N THR A 31 0.92 9.19 -11.66
CA THR A 31 -0.16 10.08 -12.07
C THR A 31 0.07 10.47 -13.54
N LYS A 32 -0.94 10.30 -14.40
CA LYS A 32 -0.98 10.99 -15.70
C LYS A 32 -2.05 12.08 -15.61
N ILE A 33 -1.92 13.10 -16.46
CA ILE A 33 -2.76 14.32 -16.52
C ILE A 33 -4.29 14.03 -16.48
N ARG A 34 -4.75 12.81 -16.83
CA ARG A 34 -6.18 12.44 -16.80
C ARG A 34 -6.55 11.23 -15.93
N TYR A 35 -5.60 10.40 -15.49
CA TYR A 35 -5.89 9.18 -14.72
C TYR A 35 -4.71 8.77 -13.84
N ASP A 36 -5.01 8.33 -12.62
CA ASP A 36 -4.05 7.71 -11.72
C ASP A 36 -3.91 6.23 -12.04
N TRP A 37 -2.67 5.78 -12.26
CA TRP A 37 -2.40 4.36 -12.40
C TRP A 37 -2.36 3.74 -11.01
N THR A 38 -3.50 3.18 -10.61
CA THR A 38 -3.67 2.52 -9.32
C THR A 38 -3.62 0.99 -9.45
N LYS A 39 -3.19 0.33 -8.39
CA LYS A 39 -3.19 -1.13 -8.24
C LYS A 39 -3.81 -1.47 -6.89
N ASP A 40 -4.71 -2.44 -6.87
CA ASP A 40 -5.18 -3.04 -5.62
C ASP A 40 -4.01 -3.80 -4.97
N LEU A 41 -3.65 -3.45 -3.75
CA LEU A 41 -2.53 -4.05 -3.00
C LEU A 41 -2.99 -5.18 -2.09
N GLY A 42 -4.18 -5.05 -1.54
CA GLY A 42 -4.79 -6.03 -0.64
C GLY A 42 -6.26 -5.70 -0.39
N LYS A 43 -7.00 -6.71 0.09
CA LYS A 43 -8.39 -6.61 0.50
C LYS A 43 -8.57 -7.29 1.85
N TYR A 44 -9.22 -6.59 2.77
CA TYR A 44 -9.43 -7.02 4.14
C TYR A 44 -10.91 -7.22 4.45
N GLU A 45 -11.19 -7.83 5.60
CA GLU A 45 -12.56 -8.13 6.05
C GLU A 45 -13.36 -6.88 6.43
N SER A 46 -12.68 -5.82 6.88
CA SER A 46 -13.28 -4.58 7.35
C SER A 46 -12.46 -3.35 6.92
N ASN A 47 -13.12 -2.19 6.92
CA ASN A 47 -12.43 -0.90 6.71
C ASN A 47 -11.46 -0.60 7.86
N ALA A 48 -11.81 -1.01 9.09
CA ALA A 48 -10.94 -0.86 10.25
C ALA A 48 -9.61 -1.61 10.05
N ARG A 49 -9.66 -2.87 9.60
CA ARG A 49 -8.46 -3.64 9.30
C ARG A 49 -7.62 -3.00 8.20
N ALA A 50 -8.25 -2.50 7.13
CA ALA A 50 -7.53 -1.80 6.07
C ALA A 50 -6.82 -0.53 6.57
N LEU A 51 -7.42 0.21 7.51
CA LEU A 51 -6.81 1.37 8.15
C LEU A 51 -5.68 1.00 9.11
N GLU A 52 -5.79 -0.11 9.84
CA GLU A 52 -4.71 -0.64 10.66
C GLU A 52 -3.48 -0.96 9.81
N ILE A 53 -3.65 -1.64 8.68
CA ILE A 53 -2.54 -1.93 7.76
C ILE A 53 -1.92 -0.66 7.19
N LEU A 54 -2.73 0.35 6.86
CA LEU A 54 -2.19 1.66 6.44
C LEU A 54 -1.32 2.28 7.54
N ASN A 55 -1.75 2.17 8.80
CA ASN A 55 -0.97 2.64 9.95
C ASN A 55 0.31 1.81 10.17
N GLU A 56 0.28 0.49 9.97
CA GLU A 56 1.48 -0.37 10.00
C GLU A 56 2.51 0.08 8.93
N ILE A 57 2.06 0.42 7.72
CA ILE A 57 2.92 0.97 6.67
C ILE A 57 3.53 2.31 7.12
N PHE A 58 2.73 3.20 7.70
CA PHE A 58 3.19 4.48 8.22
C PHE A 58 4.28 4.31 9.29
N ILE A 59 4.05 3.47 10.31
CA ILE A 59 5.02 3.18 11.36
C ILE A 59 6.33 2.64 10.77
N LYS A 60 6.24 1.72 9.80
CA LYS A 60 7.44 1.16 9.16
C LYS A 60 8.24 2.20 8.38
N ILE A 61 7.57 3.22 7.83
CA ILE A 61 8.23 4.35 7.16
C ILE A 61 8.96 5.23 8.18
N GLU A 62 8.31 5.54 9.30
CA GLU A 62 8.90 6.32 10.39
C GLU A 62 10.14 5.60 10.97
N GLU A 63 10.04 4.31 11.25
CA GLU A 63 11.16 3.49 11.78
C GLU A 63 12.39 3.45 10.85
N ASN A 64 12.19 3.61 9.54
CA ASN A 64 13.26 3.59 8.55
C ASN A 64 13.83 4.98 8.21
N ASN A 65 13.41 6.03 8.93
CA ASN A 65 13.90 7.41 8.75
C ASN A 65 13.91 7.88 7.29
N GLY A 66 12.89 7.52 6.50
CA GLY A 66 12.74 7.95 5.10
C GLY A 66 13.63 7.22 4.07
N ALA A 67 14.29 6.12 4.45
CA ALA A 67 15.07 5.28 3.54
C ALA A 67 14.20 4.50 2.52
N SER A 68 14.76 3.46 1.90
CA SER A 68 14.00 2.51 1.09
C SER A 68 13.24 1.55 2.02
N VAL A 69 11.90 1.66 2.02
CA VAL A 69 10.99 0.85 2.83
C VAL A 69 10.38 -0.24 1.96
N THR A 70 10.47 -1.48 2.41
CA THR A 70 9.79 -2.62 1.79
C THR A 70 8.70 -3.13 2.71
N PHE A 71 7.48 -3.24 2.21
CA PHE A 71 6.32 -3.74 2.92
C PHE A 71 5.69 -4.90 2.14
N ALA A 72 5.30 -5.97 2.82
CA ALA A 72 4.55 -7.06 2.23
C ALA A 72 3.14 -7.02 2.81
N MET A 73 2.12 -6.94 1.96
CA MET A 73 0.74 -6.90 2.41
C MET A 73 0.39 -8.19 3.16
N PRO A 74 -0.08 -8.10 4.41
CA PRO A 74 -0.42 -9.29 5.19
C PRO A 74 -1.65 -10.00 4.61
N GLU A 75 -1.69 -11.32 4.76
CA GLU A 75 -2.79 -12.17 4.27
C GLU A 75 -4.10 -11.96 5.06
N LYS A 76 -4.02 -11.51 6.32
CA LYS A 76 -5.16 -11.23 7.21
C LYS A 76 -5.03 -9.85 7.85
#